data_AF-A0A259DFA1-F1
#
_entry.id   AF-A0A259DFA1-F1
#
_cell.length_a   1.000
_cell.length_b   1.000
_cell.length_c   1.000
_cell.angle_alpha   90.00
_cell.angle_beta   90.00
_cell.angle_gamma   90.00
#
_symmetry.space_group_name_H-M   'P 1'
#
loop_
_entity.id
_entity.type
_entity.pdbx_description
1 polymer ?
#
loop_
_entity_poly.entity_id
_entity_poly.type
_entity_poly.pdbx_seq_one_letter_code
_entity_poly.pdbx_strand_id
1 'polypeptide(L)'
;MSNTRALKQEYVELINNYNPHLTHAVTVTFKTRAYVQPKTYQKCTQNHNNVFLSAQKYQPERWKWTDKQVLGDWKWLSEEVAEDTLRYFYSKLAFMAFGKDTKRTTTKAYSAPLMLTSIEGLNSDKRTRIHAHLAIGNLPKNIDIRNTIERAWWACDFAHHSIVIKPLNNTYGWLDYITKEANVGNVDALRIQSIKQPQTYLSDIGVENSL
;
A
#
# COMPACT_ATOMS: atom_id res chain seq x y z
N MET A 1 -5.86 26.08 17.75
CA MET A 1 -5.80 26.46 16.32
C MET A 1 -4.38 26.74 15.81
N SER A 2 -3.38 27.11 16.63
CA SER A 2 -1.99 27.35 16.13
C SER A 2 -1.22 26.09 15.74
N ASN A 3 -1.53 24.93 16.35
CA ASN A 3 -0.77 23.69 16.15
C ASN A 3 -0.99 23.05 14.77
N THR A 4 -2.21 23.12 14.23
CA THR A 4 -2.57 22.49 12.95
C THR A 4 -1.91 23.16 11.75
N ARG A 5 -1.64 24.48 11.80
CA ARG A 5 -0.98 25.20 10.71
C ARG A 5 0.53 24.93 10.68
N ALA A 6 1.16 24.84 11.84
CA ALA A 6 2.57 24.46 11.97
C ALA A 6 2.80 23.01 11.48
N LEU A 7 1.97 22.06 11.91
CA LEU A 7 2.02 20.66 11.44
C LEU A 7 1.85 20.56 9.91
N LYS A 8 0.92 21.31 9.33
CA LYS A 8 0.75 21.36 7.87
C LYS A 8 2.00 21.86 7.16
N GLN A 9 2.64 22.91 7.70
CA GLN A 9 3.84 23.51 7.12
C GLN A 9 5.02 22.52 7.17
N GLU A 10 5.23 21.86 8.30
CA GLU A 10 6.24 20.81 8.47
C GLU A 10 6.04 19.65 7.48
N TYR A 11 4.78 19.27 7.22
CA TYR A 11 4.46 18.24 6.24
C TYR A 11 4.72 18.66 4.80
N VAL A 12 4.42 19.91 4.45
CA VAL A 12 4.77 20.47 3.14
C VAL A 12 6.28 20.49 2.95
N GLU A 13 7.03 20.92 3.97
CA GLU A 13 8.50 20.96 3.95
C GLU A 13 9.09 19.55 3.81
N LEU A 14 8.57 18.57 4.54
CA LEU A 14 9.00 17.17 4.42
C LEU A 14 8.73 16.60 3.01
N ILE A 15 7.54 16.83 2.45
CA ILE A 15 7.20 16.34 1.11
C ILE A 15 8.05 17.04 0.05
N ASN A 16 8.36 18.33 0.23
CA ASN A 16 9.23 19.09 -0.66
C ASN A 16 10.63 18.46 -0.80
N ASN A 17 11.16 17.82 0.25
CA ASN A 17 12.45 17.12 0.18
C ASN A 17 12.42 15.92 -0.78
N TYR A 18 11.28 15.26 -0.90
CA TYR A 18 11.11 14.11 -1.79
C TYR A 18 10.69 14.49 -3.21
N ASN A 19 10.19 15.71 -3.37
CA ASN A 19 9.63 16.26 -4.60
C ASN A 19 10.49 16.04 -5.87
N PRO A 20 11.83 16.23 -5.84
CA PRO A 20 12.67 16.00 -7.01
C PRO A 20 12.71 14.55 -7.51
N HIS A 21 12.33 13.59 -6.65
CA HIS A 21 12.39 12.16 -6.93
C HIS A 21 11.04 11.57 -7.35
N LEU A 22 9.95 12.34 -7.20
CA LEU A 22 8.60 11.92 -7.57
C LEU A 22 8.38 12.11 -9.07
N THR A 23 7.73 11.12 -9.69
CA THR A 23 7.56 11.08 -11.16
C THR A 23 6.12 10.87 -11.58
N HIS A 24 5.28 10.26 -10.74
CA HIS A 24 3.91 9.90 -11.11
C HIS A 24 2.93 10.18 -9.96
N ALA A 25 1.79 10.78 -10.29
CA ALA A 25 0.62 10.87 -9.44
C ALA A 25 -0.29 9.69 -9.73
N VAL A 26 -0.70 8.98 -8.69
CA VAL A 26 -1.57 7.81 -8.82
C VAL A 26 -2.75 7.92 -7.86
N THR A 27 -3.96 7.82 -8.39
CA THR A 27 -5.17 7.68 -7.58
C THR A 27 -5.70 6.27 -7.76
N VAL A 28 -5.77 5.51 -6.67
CA VAL A 28 -6.39 4.18 -6.63
C VAL A 28 -7.69 4.24 -5.82
N THR A 29 -8.67 3.45 -6.25
CA THR A 29 -9.98 3.35 -5.56
C THR A 29 -10.11 2.00 -4.90
N PHE A 30 -10.54 1.94 -3.65
CA PHE A 30 -10.77 0.66 -2.97
C PHE A 30 -12.16 0.10 -3.27
N LYS A 31 -12.27 -1.24 -3.29
CA LYS A 31 -13.57 -1.92 -3.15
C LYS A 31 -14.08 -1.71 -1.72
N THR A 32 -15.40 -1.65 -1.55
CA THR A 32 -16.01 -1.58 -0.20
C THR A 32 -15.97 -2.91 0.54
N ARG A 33 -15.92 -4.02 -0.20
CA ARG A 33 -15.73 -5.38 0.30
C ARG A 33 -15.01 -6.26 -0.72
N ALA A 34 -14.28 -7.25 -0.26
CA ALA A 34 -13.64 -8.25 -1.10
C ALA A 34 -13.68 -9.63 -0.44
N TYR A 35 -13.72 -10.68 -1.26
CA TYR A 35 -13.52 -12.04 -0.79
C TYR A 35 -12.02 -12.29 -0.68
N VAL A 36 -11.52 -12.50 0.53
CA VAL A 36 -10.08 -12.65 0.81
C VAL A 36 -9.79 -14.12 1.04
N GLN A 37 -8.96 -14.71 0.19
CA GLN A 37 -8.46 -16.05 0.42
C GLN A 37 -7.40 -16.03 1.53
N PRO A 38 -7.35 -17.03 2.43
CA PRO A 38 -6.25 -17.18 3.36
C PRO A 38 -4.95 -17.36 2.56
N LYS A 39 -4.08 -16.34 2.58
CA LYS A 39 -2.76 -16.40 1.92
C LYS A 39 -1.82 -17.39 2.62
N THR A 40 -2.21 -17.84 3.81
CA THR A 40 -1.59 -18.93 4.54
C THR A 40 -2.08 -20.27 4.01
N TYR A 41 -1.32 -20.83 3.08
CA TYR A 41 -1.02 -22.27 3.11
C TYR A 41 -0.23 -22.66 4.39
N GLN A 42 -0.37 -21.96 5.52
CA GLN A 42 0.12 -22.49 6.80
C GLN A 42 -0.79 -23.65 7.15
N LYS A 43 -0.44 -24.81 6.59
CA LYS A 43 -0.39 -26.07 7.28
C LYS A 43 -1.59 -26.25 8.21
N CYS A 44 -2.76 -26.49 7.62
CA CYS A 44 -3.80 -27.29 8.30
C CYS A 44 -3.21 -28.59 8.90
N THR A 45 -2.01 -28.99 8.48
CA THR A 45 -1.22 -30.12 8.95
C THR A 45 -0.29 -29.86 10.14
N GLN A 46 -0.10 -28.63 10.63
CA GLN A 46 0.88 -28.34 11.70
C GLN A 46 0.35 -27.59 12.93
N ASN A 47 -0.92 -27.19 12.97
CA ASN A 47 -1.52 -26.77 14.23
C ASN A 47 -2.12 -28.00 14.92
N HIS A 48 -1.55 -28.41 16.05
CA HIS A 48 -1.99 -29.60 16.80
C HIS A 48 -3.44 -29.46 17.31
N ASN A 49 -3.95 -28.23 17.41
CA ASN A 49 -5.32 -27.90 17.81
C ASN A 49 -6.23 -27.58 16.61
N ASN A 50 -5.85 -28.00 15.40
CA ASN A 50 -6.70 -27.81 14.24
C ASN A 50 -8.00 -28.60 14.40
N VAL A 51 -9.14 -27.89 14.38
CA VAL A 51 -10.49 -28.47 14.39
C VAL A 51 -10.64 -29.56 13.31
N PHE A 52 -9.92 -29.46 12.20
CA PHE A 52 -9.94 -30.46 11.13
C PHE A 52 -9.28 -31.79 11.51
N LEU A 53 -8.21 -31.80 12.33
CA LEU A 53 -7.59 -33.05 12.81
C LEU A 53 -8.51 -33.77 13.80
N SER A 54 -9.15 -33.00 14.70
CA SER A 54 -10.15 -33.53 15.62
C SER A 54 -11.38 -34.06 14.88
N ALA A 55 -11.92 -33.30 13.93
CA ALA A 55 -13.06 -33.71 13.12
C ALA A 55 -12.74 -34.96 12.27
N GLN A 56 -11.52 -35.07 11.74
CA GLN A 56 -11.07 -36.24 10.99
C GLN A 56 -10.94 -37.49 11.88
N LYS A 57 -10.49 -37.37 13.12
CA LYS A 57 -10.41 -38.48 14.07
C LYS A 57 -11.79 -39.08 14.37
N TYR A 58 -12.82 -38.24 14.46
CA TYR A 58 -14.17 -38.67 14.85
C TYR A 58 -15.11 -38.93 13.67
N GLN A 59 -14.84 -38.39 12.47
CA GLN A 59 -15.70 -38.55 11.28
C GLN A 59 -14.88 -38.65 9.97
N PRO A 60 -14.06 -39.71 9.79
CA PRO A 60 -13.13 -39.83 8.65
C PRO A 60 -13.82 -39.99 7.29
N GLU A 61 -15.04 -40.54 7.24
CA GLU A 61 -15.79 -40.65 5.97
C GLU A 61 -16.30 -39.31 5.43
N ARG A 62 -16.42 -38.29 6.29
CA ARG A 62 -17.04 -36.99 5.98
C ARG A 62 -16.04 -35.90 5.59
N TRP A 63 -14.76 -36.06 5.96
CA TRP A 63 -13.70 -35.06 5.77
C TRP A 63 -12.51 -35.69 5.03
N LYS A 64 -12.58 -35.76 3.69
CA LYS A 64 -11.53 -36.34 2.85
C LYS A 64 -10.48 -35.28 2.46
N TRP A 65 -9.22 -35.71 2.27
CA TRP A 65 -8.11 -34.84 1.87
C TRP A 65 -8.33 -34.09 0.55
N THR A 66 -9.23 -34.59 -0.29
CA THR A 66 -9.64 -33.99 -1.58
C THR A 66 -10.51 -32.75 -1.41
N ASP A 67 -11.08 -32.50 -0.22
CA ASP A 67 -12.02 -31.42 0.04
C ASP A 67 -11.37 -30.17 0.64
N LYS A 68 -10.08 -29.93 0.35
CA LYS A 68 -9.39 -28.68 0.72
C LYS A 68 -9.92 -27.51 -0.09
N GLN A 69 -11.16 -27.11 0.15
CA GLN A 69 -11.62 -25.79 -0.27
C GLN A 69 -10.88 -24.76 0.57
N VAL A 70 -10.13 -23.88 -0.08
CA VAL A 70 -9.54 -22.71 0.54
C VAL A 70 -10.71 -21.80 0.94
N LEU A 71 -11.17 -21.93 2.18
CA LEU A 71 -12.26 -21.11 2.71
C LEU A 71 -11.72 -19.70 2.99
N GLY A 72 -11.96 -18.79 2.05
CA GLY A 72 -11.85 -17.36 2.30
C GLY A 72 -13.10 -16.79 2.96
N ASP A 73 -12.99 -15.55 3.42
CA ASP A 73 -14.07 -14.80 4.04
C ASP A 73 -14.30 -13.46 3.31
N TRP A 74 -15.53 -12.97 3.36
CA TRP A 74 -15.83 -11.62 2.93
C TRP A 74 -15.33 -10.64 3.98
N LYS A 75 -14.41 -9.78 3.59
CA LYS A 75 -13.94 -8.68 4.44
C LYS A 75 -14.50 -7.36 3.94
N TRP A 76 -14.84 -6.49 4.89
CA TRP A 76 -15.22 -5.11 4.62
C TRP A 76 -13.99 -4.21 4.68
N LEU A 77 -14.03 -3.13 3.91
CA LEU A 77 -12.97 -2.14 3.93
C LEU A 77 -12.99 -1.42 5.28
N SER A 78 -11.86 -1.49 5.99
CA SER A 78 -11.53 -0.66 7.14
C SER A 78 -10.25 0.12 6.84
N GLU A 79 -9.89 1.06 7.72
CA GLU A 79 -8.62 1.77 7.66
C GLU A 79 -7.43 0.81 7.65
N GLU A 80 -7.39 -0.13 8.60
CA GLU A 80 -6.36 -1.16 8.71
C GLU A 80 -6.24 -1.98 7.41
N VAL A 81 -7.38 -2.38 6.82
CA VAL A 81 -7.41 -3.12 5.55
C VAL A 81 -6.91 -2.25 4.39
N ALA A 82 -7.22 -0.96 4.37
CA ALA A 82 -6.71 -0.04 3.35
C ALA A 82 -5.19 0.11 3.45
N GLU A 83 -4.65 0.26 4.66
CA GLU A 83 -3.21 0.35 4.91
C GLU A 83 -2.48 -0.95 4.56
N ASP A 84 -3.02 -2.11 4.97
CA ASP A 84 -2.48 -3.42 4.60
C ASP A 84 -2.49 -3.63 3.08
N THR A 85 -3.57 -3.19 2.42
CA THR A 85 -3.71 -3.24 0.96
C THR A 85 -2.63 -2.39 0.30
N LEU A 86 -2.39 -1.16 0.77
CA LEU A 86 -1.35 -0.29 0.23
C LEU A 86 0.07 -0.81 0.51
N ARG A 87 0.29 -1.45 1.66
CA ARG A 87 1.56 -2.14 1.99
C ARG A 87 1.83 -3.30 1.04
N TYR A 88 0.78 -4.08 0.73
CA TYR A 88 0.88 -5.17 -0.24
C TYR A 88 1.08 -4.64 -1.67
N PHE A 89 0.34 -3.61 -2.06
CA PHE A 89 0.51 -2.90 -3.32
C PHE A 89 1.96 -2.42 -3.49
N TYR A 90 2.52 -1.74 -2.50
CA TYR A 90 3.91 -1.28 -2.50
C TYR A 90 4.89 -2.44 -2.69
N SER A 91 4.70 -3.54 -1.95
CA SER A 91 5.55 -4.72 -2.06
C SER A 91 5.49 -5.35 -3.46
N LYS A 92 4.30 -5.35 -4.08
CA LYS A 92 4.11 -5.82 -5.46
C LYS A 92 4.74 -4.88 -6.48
N LEU A 93 4.53 -3.59 -6.33
CA LEU A 93 5.13 -2.57 -7.19
C LEU A 93 6.66 -2.67 -7.16
N ALA A 94 7.26 -2.76 -5.97
CA ALA A 94 8.70 -2.92 -5.80
C ALA A 94 9.21 -4.17 -6.53
N PHE A 95 8.56 -5.32 -6.30
CA PHE A 95 8.98 -6.57 -6.94
C PHE A 95 8.77 -6.56 -8.45
N MET A 96 7.71 -5.93 -8.96
CA MET A 96 7.47 -5.83 -10.40
C MET A 96 8.45 -4.87 -11.08
N ALA A 97 8.86 -3.79 -10.40
CA ALA A 97 9.79 -2.81 -10.93
C ALA A 97 11.25 -3.29 -10.87
N PHE A 98 11.68 -3.89 -9.76
CA PHE A 98 13.08 -4.22 -9.50
C PHE A 98 13.38 -5.72 -9.42
N GLY A 99 12.35 -6.58 -9.48
CA GLY A 99 12.52 -8.03 -9.45
C GLY A 99 13.17 -8.53 -8.16
N LYS A 100 14.18 -9.41 -8.32
CA LYS A 100 14.89 -10.05 -7.20
C LYS A 100 15.77 -9.09 -6.41
N ASP A 101 16.09 -7.91 -6.95
CA ASP A 101 16.96 -6.95 -6.28
C ASP A 101 16.30 -6.32 -5.04
N THR A 102 14.97 -6.37 -4.95
CA THR A 102 14.21 -6.06 -3.73
C THR A 102 14.54 -6.97 -2.54
N LYS A 103 15.10 -8.16 -2.78
CA LYS A 103 15.36 -9.19 -1.75
C LYS A 103 16.83 -9.38 -1.42
N ARG A 104 17.74 -8.93 -2.29
CA ARG A 104 19.19 -9.11 -2.12
C ARG A 104 19.73 -8.07 -1.16
N THR A 105 20.55 -8.48 -0.21
CA THR A 105 21.13 -7.59 0.81
C THR A 105 21.93 -6.43 0.21
N THR A 106 22.62 -6.66 -0.90
CA THR A 106 23.47 -5.67 -1.57
C THR A 106 22.72 -4.63 -2.39
N THR A 107 21.49 -4.92 -2.82
CA THR A 107 20.75 -4.08 -3.77
C THR A 107 19.43 -3.54 -3.21
N LYS A 108 18.89 -4.17 -2.15
CA LYS A 108 17.60 -3.79 -1.54
C LYS A 108 17.54 -2.34 -1.07
N ALA A 109 18.69 -1.75 -0.71
CA ALA A 109 18.78 -0.38 -0.21
C ALA A 109 18.33 0.67 -1.23
N TYR A 110 18.57 0.43 -2.54
CA TYR A 110 18.19 1.33 -3.63
C TYR A 110 17.07 0.78 -4.53
N SER A 111 16.74 -0.51 -4.39
CA SER A 111 15.73 -1.21 -5.21
C SER A 111 14.32 -1.11 -4.62
N ALA A 112 13.87 0.11 -4.34
CA ALA A 112 12.61 0.39 -3.67
C ALA A 112 11.93 1.61 -4.32
N PRO A 113 10.63 1.56 -4.68
CA PRO A 113 9.92 2.76 -5.09
C PRO A 113 9.91 3.79 -3.96
N LEU A 114 9.92 5.07 -4.31
CA LEU A 114 9.47 6.12 -3.41
C LEU A 114 7.94 6.19 -3.51
N MET A 115 7.23 6.15 -2.39
CA MET A 115 5.77 6.22 -2.35
C MET A 115 5.30 7.09 -1.18
N LEU A 116 4.65 8.21 -1.51
CA LEU A 116 3.93 9.07 -0.55
C LEU A 116 2.44 8.77 -0.68
N THR A 117 1.72 8.74 0.45
CA THR A 117 0.32 8.28 0.49
C THR A 117 -0.57 9.24 1.29
N SER A 118 -1.74 9.53 0.73
CA SER A 118 -2.88 10.13 1.42
C SER A 118 -4.12 9.27 1.18
N ILE A 119 -4.94 9.05 2.20
CA ILE A 119 -6.18 8.28 2.09
C ILE A 119 -7.37 9.19 2.37
N GLU A 120 -8.26 9.33 1.39
CA GLU A 120 -9.47 10.14 1.48
C GLU A 120 -10.71 9.27 1.68
N GLY A 121 -11.67 9.79 2.45
CA GLY A 121 -12.98 9.17 2.62
C GLY A 121 -13.09 8.13 3.73
N LEU A 122 -12.12 8.08 4.67
CA LEU A 122 -12.20 7.21 5.86
C LEU A 122 -13.28 7.66 6.86
N ASN A 123 -13.52 8.97 6.97
CA ASN A 123 -14.48 9.58 7.89
C ASN A 123 -15.80 10.01 7.24
N SER A 124 -15.97 9.77 5.94
CA SER A 124 -17.17 10.20 5.22
C SER A 124 -18.28 9.16 5.33
N ASP A 125 -19.54 9.60 5.27
CA ASP A 125 -20.70 8.72 5.36
C ASP A 125 -20.56 7.50 4.44
N LYS A 126 -21.02 6.32 4.93
CA LYS A 126 -20.87 4.93 4.42
C LYS A 126 -21.08 4.69 2.89
N ARG A 127 -21.40 5.72 2.10
CA ARG A 127 -21.66 5.70 0.66
C ARG A 127 -20.53 6.28 -0.20
N THR A 128 -19.53 6.93 0.39
CA THR A 128 -18.39 7.47 -0.36
C THR A 128 -17.30 6.42 -0.52
N ARG A 129 -16.78 6.27 -1.73
CA ARG A 129 -15.68 5.33 -2.00
C ARG A 129 -14.41 5.90 -1.41
N ILE A 130 -13.63 5.04 -0.78
CA ILE A 130 -12.31 5.40 -0.26
C ILE A 130 -11.33 5.44 -1.43
N HIS A 131 -10.52 6.49 -1.46
CA HIS A 131 -9.49 6.71 -2.46
C HIS A 131 -8.14 6.85 -1.76
N ALA A 132 -7.08 6.35 -2.39
CA ALA A 132 -5.73 6.73 -2.00
C ALA A 132 -5.07 7.53 -3.12
N HIS A 133 -4.52 8.68 -2.76
CA HIS A 133 -3.68 9.50 -3.61
C HIS A 133 -2.22 9.21 -3.27
N LEU A 134 -1.47 8.84 -4.29
CA LEU A 134 -0.08 8.45 -4.19
C LEU A 134 0.76 9.38 -5.05
N ALA A 135 1.97 9.73 -4.60
CA ALA A 135 3.06 10.00 -5.53
C ALA A 135 4.06 8.88 -5.48
N ILE A 136 4.50 8.50 -6.67
CA ILE A 136 5.44 7.43 -6.88
C ILE A 136 6.68 7.98 -7.58
N GLY A 137 7.83 7.59 -7.08
CA GLY A 137 9.15 7.96 -7.55
C GLY A 137 10.11 6.77 -7.51
N ASN A 138 11.36 7.01 -7.88
CA ASN A 138 12.40 5.99 -7.95
C ASN A 138 11.94 4.71 -8.65
N LEU A 139 11.42 4.83 -9.88
CA LEU A 139 11.13 3.68 -10.74
C LEU A 139 12.20 3.60 -11.85
N PRO A 140 12.59 2.40 -12.30
CA PRO A 140 13.52 2.25 -13.42
C PRO A 140 12.98 2.93 -14.69
N LYS A 141 13.86 3.54 -15.48
CA LYS A 141 13.46 4.26 -16.71
C LYS A 141 13.03 3.34 -17.85
N ASN A 142 13.39 2.06 -17.79
CA ASN A 142 13.21 1.07 -18.85
C ASN A 142 12.01 0.13 -18.62
N ILE A 143 11.12 0.43 -17.67
CA ILE A 143 9.91 -0.35 -17.44
C ILE A 143 8.68 0.39 -17.98
N ASP A 144 7.65 -0.37 -18.32
CA ASP A 144 6.31 0.18 -18.53
C ASP A 144 5.69 0.53 -17.18
N ILE A 145 5.88 1.79 -16.77
CA ILE A 145 5.47 2.27 -15.44
C ILE A 145 3.95 2.11 -15.24
N ARG A 146 3.15 2.45 -16.26
CA ARG A 146 1.69 2.38 -16.15
C ARG A 146 1.23 0.95 -15.91
N ASN A 147 1.65 0.03 -16.78
CA ASN A 147 1.27 -1.38 -16.65
C ASN A 147 1.82 -1.99 -15.36
N THR A 148 3.01 -1.58 -14.91
CA THR A 148 3.59 -2.06 -13.64
C THR A 148 2.72 -1.65 -12.45
N ILE A 149 2.29 -0.39 -12.39
CA ILE A 149 1.43 0.13 -11.33
C ILE A 149 0.05 -0.53 -11.37
N GLU A 150 -0.58 -0.62 -12.55
CA GLU A 150 -1.90 -1.24 -12.72
C GLU A 150 -1.88 -2.72 -12.29
N ARG A 151 -0.87 -3.49 -12.72
CA ARG A 151 -0.71 -4.89 -12.31
C ARG A 151 -0.45 -5.06 -10.83
N ALA A 152 0.36 -4.18 -10.23
CA ALA A 152 0.59 -4.19 -8.79
C ALA A 152 -0.71 -3.91 -8.02
N TRP A 153 -1.53 -2.98 -8.51
CA TRP A 153 -2.83 -2.67 -7.92
C TRP A 153 -3.79 -3.85 -8.04
N TRP A 154 -3.99 -4.40 -9.23
CA TRP A 154 -4.92 -5.51 -9.46
C TRP A 154 -4.54 -6.81 -8.75
N ALA A 155 -3.29 -6.96 -8.29
CA ALA A 155 -2.90 -8.06 -7.43
C ALA A 155 -3.50 -7.97 -6.01
N CYS A 156 -4.08 -6.84 -5.63
CA CYS A 156 -4.67 -6.62 -4.32
C CYS A 156 -6.15 -7.02 -4.29
N ASP A 157 -6.58 -7.71 -3.22
CA ASP A 157 -7.94 -8.21 -3.09
C ASP A 157 -8.99 -7.08 -3.13
N PHE A 158 -8.66 -5.96 -2.47
CA PHE A 158 -9.47 -4.75 -2.38
C PHE A 158 -9.30 -3.78 -3.57
N ALA A 159 -8.62 -4.19 -4.65
CA ALA A 159 -8.44 -3.35 -5.82
C ALA A 159 -9.73 -3.13 -6.61
N HIS A 160 -10.18 -1.89 -6.73
CA HIS A 160 -11.22 -1.52 -7.70
C HIS A 160 -10.60 -1.21 -9.07
N HIS A 161 -11.39 -1.31 -10.14
CA HIS A 161 -10.92 -1.08 -11.52
C HIS A 161 -10.55 0.39 -11.80
N SER A 162 -11.09 1.32 -11.02
CA SER A 162 -10.82 2.76 -11.17
C SER A 162 -9.44 3.11 -10.64
N ILE A 163 -8.53 3.37 -11.58
CA ILE A 163 -7.17 3.85 -11.33
C ILE A 163 -6.86 5.01 -12.29
N VAL A 164 -6.23 6.06 -11.77
CA VAL A 164 -5.76 7.20 -12.57
C VAL A 164 -4.27 7.35 -12.34
N ILE A 165 -3.48 7.31 -13.41
CA ILE A 165 -2.02 7.47 -13.38
C ILE A 165 -1.67 8.64 -14.29
N LYS A 166 -0.96 9.63 -13.75
CA LYS A 166 -0.51 10.81 -14.49
C LYS A 166 0.97 11.07 -14.21
N PRO A 167 1.77 11.49 -15.21
CA PRO A 167 3.11 11.97 -14.95
C PRO A 167 3.06 13.26 -14.12
N LEU A 168 4.02 13.43 -13.22
CA LEU A 168 4.21 14.65 -12.44
C LEU A 168 5.09 15.64 -13.20
N ASN A 169 4.43 16.48 -13.99
CA ASN A 169 5.10 17.54 -14.76
C ASN A 169 5.13 18.88 -14.01
N ASN A 170 4.22 19.07 -13.05
CA ASN A 170 4.17 20.23 -12.15
C ASN A 170 3.96 19.72 -10.72
N THR A 171 5.06 19.61 -9.99
CA THR A 171 5.11 18.97 -8.69
C THR A 171 4.37 19.76 -7.60
N TYR A 172 4.26 21.09 -7.73
CA TYR A 172 3.47 21.94 -6.82
C TYR A 172 1.97 21.67 -6.92
N GLY A 173 1.43 21.51 -8.13
CA GLY A 173 -0.01 21.21 -8.30
C GLY A 173 -0.42 19.85 -7.76
N TRP A 174 0.52 18.90 -7.67
CA TRP A 174 0.27 17.61 -7.02
C TRP A 174 0.44 17.66 -5.50
N LEU A 175 1.40 18.45 -5.00
CA LEU A 175 1.55 18.69 -3.57
C LEU A 175 0.25 19.26 -2.98
N ASP A 176 -0.32 20.26 -3.66
CA ASP A 176 -1.63 20.83 -3.30
C ASP A 176 -2.76 19.79 -3.39
N TYR A 177 -2.67 18.85 -4.33
CA TYR A 177 -3.65 17.78 -4.49
C TYR A 177 -3.60 16.75 -3.35
N ILE A 178 -2.41 16.25 -2.99
CA ILE A 178 -2.28 15.25 -1.91
C ILE A 178 -2.48 15.86 -0.51
N THR A 179 -2.15 17.15 -0.35
CA THR A 179 -2.32 17.89 0.91
C THR A 179 -3.68 18.58 1.02
N LYS A 180 -4.55 18.49 -0.01
CA LYS A 180 -5.86 19.15 -0.02
C LYS A 180 -6.69 18.82 1.21
N GLU A 181 -6.70 17.55 1.62
CA GLU A 181 -7.44 17.10 2.81
C GLU A 181 -6.86 17.66 4.12
N ALA A 182 -5.54 17.73 4.23
CA ALA A 182 -4.91 18.44 5.34
C ALA A 182 -5.22 19.94 5.29
N ASN A 183 -5.28 20.56 4.11
CA ASN A 183 -5.64 21.97 3.95
C ASN A 183 -7.06 22.27 4.45
N VAL A 184 -8.02 21.35 4.28
CA VAL A 184 -9.39 21.47 4.84
C VAL A 184 -9.54 21.01 6.30
N GLY A 185 -8.43 20.66 6.98
CA GLY A 185 -8.40 20.36 8.41
C GLY A 185 -8.41 18.87 8.76
N ASN A 186 -8.46 17.99 7.75
CA ASN A 186 -8.37 16.54 7.91
C ASN A 186 -6.91 16.08 7.84
N VAL A 187 -6.13 16.48 8.85
CA VAL A 187 -4.68 16.21 8.90
C VAL A 187 -4.40 14.70 8.96
N ASP A 188 -5.31 13.90 9.51
CA ASP A 188 -5.18 12.45 9.61
C ASP A 188 -5.22 11.75 8.24
N ALA A 189 -5.79 12.38 7.20
CA ALA A 189 -5.78 11.83 5.83
C ALA A 189 -4.36 11.70 5.27
N LEU A 190 -3.43 12.56 5.71
CA LEU A 190 -2.02 12.48 5.33
C LEU A 190 -1.32 11.36 6.12
N ARG A 191 -0.96 10.28 5.44
CA ARG A 191 -0.27 9.14 6.06
C ARG A 191 1.25 9.30 5.96
N ILE A 192 1.79 10.31 6.61
CA ILE A 192 3.23 10.65 6.51
C ILE A 192 4.12 9.59 7.18
N GLN A 193 3.62 8.88 8.18
CA GLN A 193 4.30 7.68 8.71
C GLN A 193 4.35 6.52 7.68
N SER A 194 3.56 6.61 6.60
CA SER A 194 3.51 5.63 5.51
C SER A 194 4.39 6.01 4.32
N ILE A 195 5.26 7.02 4.43
CA ILE A 195 6.29 7.27 3.41
C ILE A 195 7.15 6.01 3.27
N LYS A 196 7.18 5.45 2.06
CA LYS A 196 8.06 4.33 1.71
C LYS A 196 9.14 4.85 0.78
N GLN A 197 10.39 4.57 1.08
CA GLN A 197 11.51 5.12 0.31
C GLN A 197 12.74 4.21 0.30
N PRO A 198 13.62 4.37 -0.71
CA PRO A 198 14.98 3.84 -0.66
C PRO A 198 15.74 4.29 0.57
N GLN A 199 16.59 3.41 1.09
CA GLN A 199 17.49 3.73 2.19
C GLN A 199 18.53 4.78 1.77
N THR A 200 18.86 4.86 0.48
CA THR A 200 19.75 5.90 -0.07
C THR A 200 19.16 7.30 0.02
N TYR A 201 17.84 7.46 0.11
CA TYR A 201 17.24 8.79 0.27
C TYR A 201 17.27 9.26 1.73
N LEU A 202 17.50 8.37 2.71
CA LEU A 202 17.68 8.74 4.12
C LEU A 202 19.01 9.47 4.35
N SER A 203 20.06 9.08 3.62
CA SER A 203 21.36 9.79 3.66
C SER A 203 21.28 11.19 3.06
N ASP A 204 20.42 11.39 2.06
CA ASP A 204 20.27 12.68 1.36
C ASP A 204 19.51 13.72 2.20
N ILE A 205 18.67 13.26 3.13
CA ILE A 205 17.90 14.11 4.07
C ILE A 205 18.57 14.26 5.45
N GLY A 206 19.81 13.77 5.62
CA GLY A 206 20.58 13.90 6.86
C GLY A 206 20.12 13.02 8.03
N VAL A 207 19.37 11.94 7.76
CA VAL A 207 18.98 10.97 8.79
C VAL A 207 20.02 9.85 8.81
N GLU A 208 20.97 9.92 9.75
CA GLU A 208 21.92 8.84 9.99
C GLU A 208 21.19 7.57 10.46
N ASN A 209 21.40 6.47 9.74
CA ASN A 209 20.87 5.15 10.09
C ASN A 209 21.36 4.74 11.48
N SER A 210 20.53 4.86 12.51
CA SER A 210 20.71 4.08 13.74
C SER A 210 20.22 2.66 13.44
N LEU A 211 21.19 1.74 13.30
CA LEU A 211 20.99 0.30 13.11
C LEU A 211 20.21 -0.33 14.26
#